data_AF-A0A0U5HWT5-F1
#
_entry.id   AF-A0A0U5HWT5-F1
#
_cell.length_a   1.000
_cell.length_b   1.000
_cell.length_c   1.000
_cell.angle_alpha   90.00
_cell.angle_beta   90.00
_cell.angle_gamma   90.00
#
_symmetry.space_group_name_H-M   'P 1'
#
loop_
_entity.id
_entity.type
_entity.pdbx_description
1 polymer ?
#
loop_
_entity_poly.entity_id
_entity_poly.type
_entity_poly.pdbx_seq_one_letter_code
_entity_poly.pdbx_strand_id
1 'polypeptide(L)'
;MTRIIGLIPARMAASRFPGKPLFPIFGRPMIEHVFERAKLFGRWDALAICTCDEEIRAFGESKGYPVIMTSDKHTRALDRVAEAATKCGVPVEDGDIVLNVQGDEPMMHPDMIAATIKPLEERAEVRGTMLAMDIVDEAQFRNPDALKIIHDLNGRVLYTSRQPIPHCKTFGPELEAKRIYGIFGFKWDFLKLFTELPPSPLEIKEACDSNRLYDYGHHQHIAPYPFRPSFSVDSPHDIGIVEAAMKGDPLWGKY
;
A
#
# COMPACT_ATOMS: atom_id res chain seq x y z
N MET A 1 -11.65 -17.52 13.54
CA MET A 1 -10.45 -17.40 12.69
C MET A 1 -10.41 -15.97 12.21
N THR A 2 -9.28 -15.28 12.32
CA THR A 2 -9.15 -13.90 11.84
C THR A 2 -9.30 -13.88 10.33
N ARG A 3 -10.25 -13.08 9.82
CA ARG A 3 -10.43 -12.91 8.38
C ARG A 3 -9.39 -11.95 7.81
N ILE A 4 -9.07 -12.14 6.54
CA ILE A 4 -8.11 -11.32 5.80
C ILE A 4 -8.80 -10.75 4.55
N ILE A 5 -8.96 -9.43 4.55
CA ILE A 5 -9.66 -8.67 3.52
C ILE A 5 -8.64 -7.80 2.77
N GLY A 6 -8.52 -8.00 1.46
CA GLY A 6 -7.64 -7.22 0.58
C GLY A 6 -8.46 -6.24 -0.26
N LEU A 7 -8.14 -4.95 -0.18
CA LEU A 7 -8.82 -3.92 -0.94
C LEU A 7 -7.80 -3.12 -1.73
N ILE A 8 -8.05 -3.02 -3.04
CA ILE A 8 -7.18 -2.33 -3.99
C ILE A 8 -7.86 -1.01 -4.39
N PRO A 9 -7.53 0.11 -3.72
CA PRO A 9 -8.13 1.40 -4.06
C PRO A 9 -7.58 1.93 -5.38
N ALA A 10 -8.48 2.32 -6.27
CA ALA A 10 -8.13 2.90 -7.56
C ALA A 10 -9.09 4.03 -7.95
N ARG A 11 -8.55 5.08 -8.57
CA ARG A 11 -9.33 6.17 -9.13
C ARG A 11 -8.74 6.70 -10.43
N MET A 12 -9.57 7.11 -11.38
CA MET A 12 -9.16 7.74 -12.64
C MET A 12 -8.60 9.14 -12.41
N ALA A 13 -9.14 9.87 -11.45
CA ALA A 13 -8.79 11.26 -11.13
C ALA A 13 -7.49 11.39 -10.30
N ALA A 14 -6.39 10.76 -10.72
CA ALA A 14 -5.08 10.97 -10.12
C ALA A 14 -4.44 12.27 -10.63
N SER A 15 -4.07 13.18 -9.73
CA SER A 15 -3.60 14.54 -10.08
C SER A 15 -2.33 14.56 -10.95
N ARG A 16 -1.38 13.66 -10.68
CA ARG A 16 -0.11 13.57 -11.43
C ARG A 16 -0.22 12.77 -12.72
N PHE A 17 -1.16 11.82 -12.76
CA PHE A 17 -1.30 10.89 -13.87
C PHE A 17 -2.77 10.49 -14.05
N PRO A 18 -3.60 11.32 -14.70
CA PRO A 18 -4.99 10.98 -14.97
C PRO A 18 -5.11 9.67 -15.77
N GLY A 19 -6.06 8.80 -15.38
CA GLY A 19 -6.26 7.50 -16.01
C GLY A 19 -5.22 6.43 -15.65
N LYS A 20 -4.32 6.72 -14.70
CA LYS A 20 -3.24 5.82 -14.25
C LYS A 20 -3.67 4.36 -14.04
N PRO A 21 -4.76 4.02 -13.31
CA PRO A 21 -5.13 2.62 -13.08
C PRO A 21 -5.36 1.80 -14.35
N LEU A 22 -5.88 2.43 -15.42
CA LEU A 22 -6.16 1.78 -16.69
C LEU A 22 -5.05 1.97 -17.73
N PHE A 23 -3.97 2.67 -17.38
CA PHE A 23 -2.84 2.87 -18.27
C PHE A 23 -2.11 1.54 -18.51
N PRO A 24 -1.76 1.20 -19.76
CA PRO A 24 -1.16 -0.08 -20.08
C PRO A 24 0.31 -0.17 -19.65
N ILE A 25 0.68 -1.31 -19.10
CA ILE A 25 2.06 -1.77 -18.88
C ILE A 25 2.16 -3.11 -19.62
N PHE A 26 3.02 -3.20 -20.63
CA PHE A 26 3.03 -4.36 -21.55
C PHE A 26 1.65 -4.77 -22.10
N GLY A 27 0.80 -3.77 -22.40
CA GLY A 27 -0.53 -3.99 -22.98
C GLY A 27 -1.62 -4.43 -22.00
N ARG A 28 -1.32 -4.59 -20.70
CA ARG A 28 -2.32 -4.85 -19.65
C ARG A 28 -2.48 -3.60 -18.78
N PRO A 29 -3.71 -3.21 -18.39
CA PRO A 29 -3.93 -2.13 -17.43
C PRO A 29 -3.14 -2.32 -16.13
N MET A 30 -2.58 -1.25 -15.58
CA MET A 30 -1.81 -1.28 -14.33
C MET A 30 -2.57 -1.99 -13.19
N ILE A 31 -3.86 -1.69 -13.03
CA ILE A 31 -4.71 -2.32 -12.00
C ILE A 31 -4.88 -3.82 -12.20
N GLU A 32 -4.77 -4.32 -13.44
CA GLU A 32 -4.80 -5.75 -13.76
C GLU A 32 -3.59 -6.46 -13.14
N HIS A 33 -2.39 -5.89 -13.29
CA HIS A 33 -1.18 -6.44 -12.69
C HIS A 33 -1.28 -6.52 -11.17
N VAL A 34 -1.78 -5.45 -10.53
CA VAL A 34 -1.95 -5.40 -9.08
C VAL A 34 -2.93 -6.47 -8.61
N PHE A 35 -4.10 -6.56 -9.26
CA PHE A 35 -5.13 -7.51 -8.86
C PHE A 35 -4.66 -8.96 -9.02
N GLU A 36 -4.11 -9.33 -10.18
CA GLU A 36 -3.67 -10.70 -10.42
C GLU A 36 -2.51 -11.11 -9.50
N ARG A 37 -1.57 -10.20 -9.20
CA ARG A 37 -0.48 -10.47 -8.25
C ARG A 37 -0.99 -10.58 -6.82
N ALA A 38 -1.93 -9.72 -6.40
CA ALA A 38 -2.52 -9.79 -5.08
C ALA A 38 -3.28 -11.11 -4.88
N LYS A 39 -3.98 -11.59 -5.91
CA LYS A 39 -4.72 -12.87 -5.90
C LYS A 39 -3.82 -14.08 -5.61
N LEU A 40 -2.54 -14.04 -6.02
CA LEU A 40 -1.58 -15.13 -5.77
C LEU A 40 -1.30 -15.38 -4.27
N PHE A 41 -1.66 -14.46 -3.36
CA PHE A 41 -1.52 -14.69 -1.91
C PHE A 41 -2.43 -15.82 -1.41
N GLY A 42 -3.60 -16.02 -2.02
CA GLY A 42 -4.44 -17.21 -1.82
C GLY A 42 -5.17 -17.37 -0.48
N ARG A 43 -4.83 -16.61 0.57
CA ARG A 43 -5.49 -16.66 1.90
C ARG A 43 -6.53 -15.56 2.11
N TRP A 44 -7.14 -15.04 1.04
CA TRP A 44 -8.13 -13.98 1.13
C TRP A 44 -9.51 -14.53 1.49
N ASP A 45 -10.16 -13.94 2.48
CA ASP A 45 -11.61 -14.10 2.69
C ASP A 45 -12.40 -13.20 1.73
N ALA A 46 -11.83 -12.04 1.38
CA ALA A 46 -12.30 -11.17 0.31
C ALA A 46 -11.12 -10.44 -0.33
N LEU A 47 -11.13 -10.32 -1.65
CA LEU A 47 -10.21 -9.49 -2.43
C LEU A 47 -11.01 -8.72 -3.47
N ALA A 48 -10.94 -7.39 -3.46
CA ALA A 48 -11.69 -6.56 -4.39
C ALA A 48 -10.96 -5.27 -4.78
N ILE A 49 -11.26 -4.78 -5.99
CA ILE A 49 -10.95 -3.41 -6.40
C ILE A 49 -12.00 -2.51 -5.76
N CYS A 50 -11.59 -1.40 -5.13
CA CYS A 50 -12.53 -0.39 -4.64
C CYS A 50 -12.33 0.95 -5.36
N THR A 51 -13.40 1.47 -5.95
CA THR A 51 -13.34 2.64 -6.83
C THR A 51 -14.63 3.46 -6.79
N CYS A 52 -14.57 4.69 -7.26
CA CYS A 52 -15.74 5.52 -7.55
C CYS A 52 -16.00 5.67 -9.05
N ASP A 53 -15.09 5.18 -9.91
CA ASP A 53 -15.14 5.40 -11.35
C ASP A 53 -15.76 4.18 -12.07
N GLU A 54 -16.77 4.44 -12.91
CA GLU A 54 -17.47 3.40 -13.66
C GLU A 54 -16.56 2.72 -14.70
N GLU A 55 -15.53 3.40 -15.21
CA GLU A 55 -14.55 2.83 -16.14
C GLU A 55 -13.73 1.71 -15.49
N ILE A 56 -13.31 1.92 -14.24
CA ILE A 56 -12.56 0.92 -13.47
C ILE A 56 -13.49 -0.24 -13.11
N ARG A 57 -14.74 0.05 -12.77
CA ARG A 57 -15.76 -0.98 -12.53
C ARG A 57 -16.01 -1.83 -13.76
N ALA A 58 -16.30 -1.22 -14.89
CA ALA A 58 -16.54 -1.93 -16.15
C ALA A 58 -15.34 -2.79 -16.54
N PHE A 59 -14.12 -2.29 -16.35
CA PHE A 59 -12.90 -3.08 -16.54
C PHE A 59 -12.87 -4.30 -15.62
N GLY A 60 -13.03 -4.11 -14.30
CA GLY A 60 -13.01 -5.20 -13.33
C GLY A 60 -14.08 -6.26 -13.61
N GLU A 61 -15.32 -5.84 -13.88
CA GLU A 61 -16.43 -6.73 -14.23
C GLU A 61 -16.12 -7.53 -15.52
N SER A 62 -15.53 -6.89 -16.55
CA SER A 62 -15.16 -7.57 -17.80
C SER A 62 -14.11 -8.68 -17.60
N LYS A 63 -13.32 -8.60 -16.53
CA LYS A 63 -12.30 -9.58 -16.14
C LYS A 63 -12.79 -10.56 -15.07
N GLY A 64 -14.00 -10.37 -14.55
CA GLY A 64 -14.54 -11.15 -13.43
C GLY A 64 -13.86 -10.84 -12.08
N TYR A 65 -13.25 -9.67 -11.93
CA TYR A 65 -12.70 -9.21 -10.66
C TYR A 65 -13.81 -8.62 -9.79
N PRO A 66 -13.89 -8.95 -8.49
CA PRO A 66 -14.79 -8.27 -7.58
C PRO A 66 -14.48 -6.78 -7.51
N VAL A 67 -15.50 -5.95 -7.74
CA VAL A 67 -15.40 -4.48 -7.64
C VAL A 67 -16.42 -3.98 -6.63
N ILE A 68 -15.99 -3.07 -5.76
CA ILE A 68 -16.81 -2.41 -4.76
C ILE A 68 -16.86 -0.91 -5.08
N MET A 69 -18.07 -0.41 -5.33
CA MET A 69 -18.29 1.01 -5.51
C MET A 69 -18.25 1.75 -4.17
N THR A 70 -17.48 2.83 -4.17
CA THR A 70 -17.21 3.71 -3.02
C THR A 70 -17.53 5.15 -3.38
N SER A 71 -17.63 6.01 -2.36
CA SER A 71 -17.88 7.43 -2.57
C SER A 71 -16.75 8.09 -3.37
N ASP A 72 -17.14 9.00 -4.25
CA ASP A 72 -16.29 9.95 -4.97
C ASP A 72 -15.71 11.06 -4.06
N LYS A 73 -16.26 11.23 -2.85
CA LYS A 73 -15.82 12.23 -1.87
C LYS A 73 -14.54 11.85 -1.14
N HIS A 74 -14.13 10.58 -1.21
CA HIS A 74 -12.91 10.11 -0.55
C HIS A 74 -11.67 10.64 -1.26
N THR A 75 -10.94 11.52 -0.58
CA THR A 75 -9.66 12.02 -1.05
C THR A 75 -8.51 11.05 -0.75
N ARG A 76 -8.59 10.32 0.37
CA ARG A 76 -7.58 9.37 0.83
C ARG A 76 -7.91 7.94 0.42
N ALA A 77 -6.87 7.15 0.13
CA ALA A 77 -7.01 5.74 -0.20
C ALA A 77 -7.60 4.93 0.97
N LEU A 78 -7.18 5.23 2.20
CA LEU A 78 -7.62 4.48 3.39
C LEU A 78 -9.09 4.70 3.74
N ASP A 79 -9.66 5.89 3.48
CA ASP A 79 -11.10 6.12 3.66
C ASP A 79 -11.93 5.26 2.69
N ARG A 80 -11.45 5.15 1.44
CA ARG A 80 -12.05 4.29 0.42
C ARG A 80 -11.97 2.81 0.81
N VAL A 81 -10.82 2.37 1.31
CA VAL A 81 -10.61 1.02 1.83
C VAL A 81 -11.56 0.74 3.00
N ALA A 82 -11.69 1.68 3.95
CA ALA A 82 -12.61 1.51 5.07
C ALA A 82 -14.08 1.39 4.63
N GLU A 83 -14.55 2.24 3.71
CA GLU A 83 -15.90 2.11 3.15
C GLU A 83 -16.08 0.76 2.46
N ALA A 84 -15.13 0.36 1.62
CA ALA A 84 -15.22 -0.89 0.89
C ALA A 84 -15.20 -2.13 1.80
N ALA A 85 -14.49 -2.09 2.92
CA ALA A 85 -14.51 -3.16 3.93
C ALA A 85 -15.93 -3.40 4.46
N THR A 86 -16.75 -2.35 4.61
CA THR A 86 -18.16 -2.50 5.03
C THR A 86 -19.08 -3.13 3.97
N LYS A 87 -18.61 -3.22 2.72
CA LYS A 87 -19.38 -3.68 1.55
C LYS A 87 -18.78 -4.92 0.88
N CYS A 88 -17.76 -5.54 1.46
CA CYS A 88 -16.98 -6.58 0.79
C CYS A 88 -17.65 -7.97 0.72
N GLY A 89 -18.93 -8.07 1.10
CA GLY A 89 -19.71 -9.32 1.02
C GLY A 89 -19.43 -10.32 2.14
N VAL A 90 -18.46 -10.04 3.01
CA VAL A 90 -18.20 -10.80 4.24
C VAL A 90 -18.29 -9.88 5.46
N PRO A 91 -18.79 -10.36 6.62
CA PRO A 91 -18.73 -9.59 7.85
C PRO A 91 -17.26 -9.32 8.25
N VAL A 92 -16.95 -8.06 8.57
CA VAL A 92 -15.63 -7.64 9.06
C VAL A 92 -15.76 -7.22 10.52
N GLU A 93 -15.10 -7.97 11.39
CA GLU A 93 -15.11 -7.76 12.84
C GLU A 93 -13.85 -7.01 13.30
N ASP A 94 -13.87 -6.40 14.48
CA ASP A 94 -12.80 -5.50 14.99
C ASP A 94 -11.39 -6.10 14.93
N GLY A 95 -11.25 -7.42 15.15
CA GLY A 95 -9.97 -8.13 15.11
C GLY A 95 -9.55 -8.67 13.73
N ASP A 96 -10.41 -8.54 12.72
CA ASP A 96 -10.11 -8.95 11.34
C ASP A 96 -9.09 -8.00 10.71
N ILE A 97 -8.35 -8.50 9.72
CA ILE A 97 -7.26 -7.78 9.08
C ILE A 97 -7.76 -7.24 7.74
N VAL A 98 -7.66 -5.92 7.59
CA VAL A 98 -7.95 -5.21 6.34
C VAL A 98 -6.65 -4.67 5.76
N LEU A 99 -6.36 -5.04 4.52
CA LEU A 99 -5.21 -4.55 3.77
C LEU A 99 -5.62 -3.50 2.73
N ASN A 100 -4.87 -2.41 2.72
CA ASN A 100 -4.76 -1.51 1.57
C ASN A 100 -3.60 -1.99 0.71
N VAL A 101 -3.91 -2.59 -0.44
CA VAL A 101 -2.93 -2.94 -1.47
C VAL A 101 -3.00 -1.85 -2.53
N GLN A 102 -2.05 -0.91 -2.54
CA GLN A 102 -2.18 0.26 -3.40
C GLN A 102 -2.26 -0.13 -4.88
N GLY A 103 -3.21 0.50 -5.60
CA GLY A 103 -3.48 0.20 -7.01
C GLY A 103 -2.37 0.59 -7.98
N ASP A 104 -1.28 1.19 -7.50
CA ASP A 104 -0.13 1.67 -8.28
C ASP A 104 1.17 0.91 -7.98
N GLU A 105 1.06 -0.28 -7.39
CA GLU A 105 2.17 -1.19 -7.11
C GLU A 105 2.15 -2.43 -8.04
N PRO A 106 2.28 -2.28 -9.37
CA PRO A 106 2.10 -3.37 -10.35
C PRO A 106 3.18 -4.46 -10.26
N MET A 107 4.23 -4.22 -9.47
CA MET A 107 5.34 -5.15 -9.23
C MET A 107 5.27 -5.83 -7.86
N MET A 108 4.19 -5.65 -7.11
CA MET A 108 4.04 -6.27 -5.79
C MET A 108 4.08 -7.80 -5.87
N HIS A 109 4.51 -8.44 -4.79
CA HIS A 109 4.56 -9.90 -4.68
C HIS A 109 3.66 -10.40 -3.52
N PRO A 110 3.12 -11.63 -3.62
CA PRO A 110 2.25 -12.18 -2.58
C PRO A 110 2.95 -12.40 -1.23
N ASP A 111 4.27 -12.59 -1.22
CA ASP A 111 5.06 -12.68 0.01
C ASP A 111 5.21 -11.33 0.72
N MET A 112 5.07 -10.21 0.01
CA MET A 112 4.97 -8.88 0.60
C MET A 112 3.66 -8.72 1.39
N ILE A 113 2.53 -9.22 0.86
CA ILE A 113 1.26 -9.27 1.61
C ILE A 113 1.42 -10.12 2.88
N ALA A 114 2.02 -11.31 2.74
CA ALA A 114 2.27 -12.19 3.87
C ALA A 114 3.13 -11.51 4.95
N ALA A 115 4.18 -10.79 4.54
CA ALA A 115 5.02 -10.01 5.45
C ALA A 115 4.24 -8.90 6.17
N THR A 116 3.35 -8.18 5.48
CA THR A 116 2.50 -7.13 6.08
C THR A 116 1.55 -7.70 7.14
N ILE A 117 1.02 -8.90 6.92
CA ILE A 117 0.06 -9.56 7.81
C ILE A 117 0.74 -10.14 9.03
N LYS A 118 1.96 -10.67 8.88
CA LYS A 118 2.65 -11.44 9.93
C LYS A 118 2.67 -10.75 11.32
N PRO A 119 3.04 -9.47 11.48
CA PRO A 119 3.01 -8.82 12.80
C PRO A 119 1.59 -8.69 13.38
N LEU A 120 0.55 -8.58 12.56
CA LEU A 120 -0.85 -8.49 13.00
C LEU A 120 -1.40 -9.84 13.49
N GLU A 121 -0.83 -10.95 13.03
CA GLU A 121 -1.19 -12.30 13.46
C GLU A 121 -0.38 -12.73 14.69
N GLU A 122 0.90 -12.37 14.76
CA GLU A 122 1.82 -12.86 15.79
C GLU A 122 1.86 -12.02 17.07
N ARG A 123 1.46 -10.74 17.01
CA ARG A 123 1.61 -9.78 18.12
C ARG A 123 0.30 -9.07 18.42
N ALA A 124 -0.29 -9.36 19.57
CA ALA A 124 -1.61 -8.85 19.96
C ALA A 124 -1.67 -7.32 20.10
N GLU A 125 -0.55 -6.68 20.44
CA GLU A 125 -0.43 -5.23 20.56
C GLU A 125 -0.35 -4.50 19.20
N VAL A 126 -0.06 -5.22 18.11
CA VAL A 126 0.06 -4.64 16.78
C VAL A 126 -1.33 -4.52 16.15
N ARG A 127 -1.80 -3.29 16.02
CA ARG A 127 -3.10 -2.97 15.40
C ARG A 127 -3.01 -2.43 13.98
N GLY A 128 -1.82 -2.02 13.55
CA GLY A 128 -1.57 -1.58 12.18
C GLY A 128 -0.12 -1.78 11.77
N THR A 129 0.09 -2.11 10.50
CA THR A 129 1.38 -2.36 9.88
C THR A 129 1.54 -1.60 8.57
N MET A 130 2.78 -1.31 8.22
CA MET A 130 3.17 -0.84 6.89
C MET A 130 4.36 -1.64 6.41
N LEU A 131 4.35 -2.09 5.16
CA LEU A 131 5.48 -2.81 4.60
C LEU A 131 6.69 -1.86 4.51
N ALA A 132 7.78 -2.25 5.17
CA ALA A 132 9.02 -1.49 5.22
C ALA A 132 10.08 -2.25 4.43
N MET A 133 10.50 -1.67 3.30
CA MET A 133 11.51 -2.27 2.43
C MET A 133 12.85 -1.56 2.62
N ASP A 134 13.94 -2.34 2.68
CA ASP A 134 15.29 -1.78 2.76
C ASP A 134 15.62 -0.91 1.53
N ILE A 135 16.30 0.21 1.76
CA ILE A 135 16.84 1.09 0.73
C ILE A 135 18.32 0.73 0.53
N VAL A 136 18.69 0.37 -0.70
CA VAL A 136 20.05 -0.09 -1.02
C VAL A 136 20.84 0.87 -1.90
N ASP A 137 20.20 1.94 -2.38
CA ASP A 137 20.83 2.95 -3.23
C ASP A 137 20.53 4.37 -2.77
N GLU A 138 21.51 5.25 -2.93
CA GLU A 138 21.43 6.63 -2.45
C GLU A 138 20.39 7.46 -3.22
N ALA A 139 20.14 7.13 -4.50
CA ALA A 139 19.17 7.85 -5.30
C ALA A 139 17.74 7.65 -4.74
N GLN A 140 17.37 6.43 -4.37
CA GLN A 140 16.12 6.12 -3.69
C GLN A 140 16.06 6.75 -2.30
N PHE A 141 17.16 6.72 -1.53
CA PHE A 141 17.21 7.37 -0.21
C PHE A 141 16.90 8.88 -0.30
N ARG A 142 17.43 9.55 -1.32
CA ARG A 142 17.22 10.98 -1.58
C ARG A 142 15.91 11.31 -2.30
N ASN A 143 15.25 10.33 -2.89
CA ASN A 143 13.99 10.54 -3.62
C ASN A 143 12.85 10.92 -2.66
N PRO A 144 12.21 12.09 -2.80
CA PRO A 144 11.08 12.50 -1.95
C PRO A 144 9.79 11.71 -2.18
N ASP A 145 9.67 10.95 -3.28
CA ASP A 145 8.54 10.04 -3.51
C ASP A 145 8.71 8.70 -2.77
N ALA A 146 9.94 8.32 -2.43
CA ALA A 146 10.21 7.20 -1.53
C ALA A 146 10.21 7.70 -0.07
N LEU A 147 9.09 7.58 0.65
CA LEU A 147 9.03 7.97 2.06
C LEU A 147 9.88 7.07 2.94
N LYS A 148 10.77 7.67 3.73
CA LYS A 148 11.64 6.99 4.69
C LYS A 148 10.91 6.77 6.01
N ILE A 149 11.30 5.71 6.72
CA ILE A 149 10.71 5.30 8.00
C ILE A 149 11.76 5.36 9.10
N ILE A 150 11.41 5.94 10.24
CA ILE A 150 12.12 5.79 11.51
C ILE A 150 11.25 4.97 12.46
N HIS A 151 11.83 3.91 13.05
CA HIS A 151 11.15 3.03 13.99
C HIS A 151 12.05 2.68 15.18
N ASP A 152 11.45 2.23 16.28
CA ASP A 152 12.19 1.73 17.44
C ASP A 152 12.58 0.24 17.30
N LEU A 153 13.25 -0.31 18.32
CA LEU A 153 13.71 -1.70 18.36
C LEU A 153 12.58 -2.73 18.33
N ASN A 154 11.35 -2.35 18.70
CA ASN A 154 10.17 -3.22 18.59
C ASN A 154 9.46 -3.09 17.25
N GLY A 155 10.03 -2.31 16.33
CA GLY A 155 9.47 -2.01 15.02
C GLY A 155 8.34 -0.99 15.06
N ARG A 156 8.08 -0.31 16.18
CA ARG A 156 7.05 0.73 16.25
C ARG A 156 7.53 1.95 15.48
N VAL A 157 6.73 2.43 14.53
CA VAL A 157 7.07 3.60 13.73
C VAL A 157 6.98 4.85 14.59
N LEU A 158 8.06 5.63 14.57
CA LEU A 158 8.19 6.89 15.28
C LEU A 158 7.88 8.07 14.36
N TYR A 159 8.33 8.00 13.11
CA TYR A 159 8.13 9.06 12.13
C TYR A 159 8.33 8.56 10.70
N THR A 160 7.61 9.16 9.74
CA THR A 160 7.86 8.96 8.31
C THR A 160 8.09 10.31 7.63
N SER A 161 9.02 10.36 6.67
CA SER A 161 9.38 11.61 6.00
C SER A 161 9.76 11.43 4.54
N ARG A 162 9.47 12.46 3.75
CA ARG A 162 10.02 12.60 2.40
C ARG A 162 11.50 12.98 2.42
N GLN A 163 11.98 13.60 3.49
CA GLN A 163 13.39 13.91 3.65
C GLN A 163 14.23 12.65 3.92
N PRO A 164 15.52 12.64 3.55
CA PRO A 164 16.40 11.51 3.82
C PRO A 164 16.65 11.36 5.33
N ILE A 165 16.10 10.29 5.91
CA ILE A 165 16.25 9.95 7.33
C ILE A 165 16.49 8.43 7.49
N PRO A 166 17.31 7.99 8.45
CA PRO A 166 18.02 8.82 9.44
C PRO A 166 19.17 9.62 8.82
N HIS A 167 19.63 10.66 9.52
CA HIS A 167 20.73 11.49 9.03
C HIS A 167 21.99 10.64 8.83
N CYS A 168 22.63 10.78 7.67
CA CYS A 168 23.94 10.22 7.38
C CYS A 168 24.82 11.27 6.68
N LYS A 169 26.14 11.21 6.89
CA LYS A 169 27.10 12.01 6.11
C LYS A 169 27.32 11.42 4.72
N THR A 170 27.43 10.10 4.66
CA THR A 170 27.57 9.29 3.44
C THR A 170 26.55 8.18 3.54
N PHE A 171 25.84 7.90 2.46
CA PHE A 171 24.90 6.79 2.41
C PHE A 171 25.68 5.46 2.37
N GLY A 172 25.20 4.49 3.14
CA GLY A 172 25.80 3.16 3.21
C GLY A 172 24.83 2.15 3.81
N PRO A 173 25.06 0.84 3.58
CA PRO A 173 24.18 -0.23 4.05
C PRO A 173 24.04 -0.27 5.58
N GLU A 174 25.03 0.23 6.32
CA GLU A 174 25.02 0.37 7.78
C GLU A 174 23.96 1.35 8.29
N LEU A 175 23.40 2.19 7.41
CA LEU A 175 22.30 3.08 7.76
C LEU A 175 20.99 2.32 8.00
N GLU A 176 20.88 1.11 7.45
CA GLU A 176 19.68 0.26 7.51
C GLU A 176 18.39 1.00 7.13
N ALA A 177 18.51 2.01 6.26
CA ALA A 177 17.42 2.87 5.88
C ALA A 177 16.29 2.08 5.22
N LYS A 178 15.04 2.43 5.58
CA LYS A 178 13.83 1.76 5.08
C LYS A 178 12.90 2.76 4.45
N ARG A 179 12.19 2.33 3.43
CA ARG A 179 11.08 3.08 2.84
C ARG A 179 9.75 2.38 3.08
N ILE A 180 8.68 3.17 3.01
CA ILE A 180 7.33 2.64 2.86
C ILE A 180 7.23 1.99 1.48
N TYR A 181 6.64 0.81 1.45
CA TYR A 181 6.13 0.16 0.24
C TYR A 181 4.60 0.12 0.33
N GLY A 182 3.88 0.28 -0.79
CA GLY A 182 2.44 0.54 -0.86
C GLY A 182 1.49 -0.58 -0.42
N ILE A 183 1.79 -1.26 0.68
CA ILE A 183 0.94 -2.26 1.32
C ILE A 183 0.86 -1.94 2.82
N PHE A 184 -0.36 -1.70 3.29
CA PHE A 184 -0.65 -1.39 4.68
C PHE A 184 -1.68 -2.38 5.21
N GLY A 185 -1.49 -2.82 6.45
CA GLY A 185 -2.43 -3.72 7.13
C GLY A 185 -2.98 -3.06 8.39
N PHE A 186 -4.25 -3.28 8.69
CA PHE A 186 -4.90 -2.76 9.88
C PHE A 186 -5.80 -3.83 10.48
N LYS A 187 -5.87 -3.88 11.81
CA LYS A 187 -7.05 -4.41 12.49
C LYS A 187 -8.23 -3.49 12.19
N TRP A 188 -9.41 -4.06 11.96
CA TRP A 188 -10.56 -3.29 11.50
C TRP A 188 -10.94 -2.16 12.45
N ASP A 189 -10.90 -2.41 13.76
CA ASP A 189 -11.14 -1.39 14.79
C ASP A 189 -10.19 -0.19 14.68
N PHE A 190 -8.93 -0.45 14.37
CA PHE A 190 -7.89 0.57 14.23
C PHE A 190 -7.99 1.33 12.92
N LEU A 191 -8.42 0.67 11.83
CA LEU A 191 -8.73 1.36 10.58
C LEU A 191 -9.91 2.32 10.73
N LYS A 192 -10.97 1.91 11.45
CA LYS A 192 -12.09 2.82 11.78
C LYS A 192 -11.60 4.06 12.53
N LEU A 193 -10.83 3.84 13.60
CA LEU A 193 -10.21 4.92 14.37
C LEU A 193 -9.37 5.84 13.46
N PHE A 194 -8.53 5.27 12.60
CA PHE A 194 -7.71 6.04 11.65
C PHE A 194 -8.55 6.98 10.77
N THR A 195 -9.69 6.49 10.26
CA THR A 195 -10.56 7.28 9.38
C THR A 195 -11.31 8.39 10.11
N GLU A 196 -11.56 8.25 11.42
CA GLU A 196 -12.25 9.24 12.25
C GLU A 196 -11.34 10.37 12.74
N LEU A 197 -10.03 10.12 12.88
CA LEU A 197 -9.08 11.16 13.27
C LEU A 197 -9.07 12.29 12.25
N PRO A 198 -8.99 13.58 12.64
CA PRO A 198 -8.80 14.68 11.70
C PRO A 198 -7.41 14.65 11.05
N PRO A 199 -7.22 15.26 9.86
CA PRO A 199 -5.89 15.48 9.31
C PRO A 199 -4.97 16.23 10.28
N SER A 200 -3.75 15.72 10.46
CA SER A 200 -2.80 16.28 11.43
C SER A 200 -1.73 17.17 10.78
N PRO A 201 -1.03 18.03 11.55
CA PRO A 201 0.05 18.84 11.01
C PRO A 201 1.18 18.05 10.34
N LEU A 202 1.60 16.90 10.89
CA LEU A 202 2.67 16.08 10.28
C LEU A 202 2.21 15.41 9.01
N GLU A 203 0.98 14.91 8.95
CA GLU A 203 0.40 14.38 7.73
C GLU A 203 0.41 15.43 6.61
N ILE A 204 -0.09 16.63 6.89
CA ILE A 204 -0.22 17.69 5.88
C ILE A 204 1.16 18.11 5.36
N LYS A 205 2.14 18.27 6.25
CA LYS A 205 3.49 18.71 5.88
C LYS A 205 4.28 17.68 5.09
N GLU A 206 4.16 16.40 5.46
CA GLU A 206 4.87 15.30 4.79
C GLU A 206 4.06 14.69 3.63
N ALA A 207 2.80 15.09 3.47
CA ALA A 207 1.84 14.45 2.57
C ALA A 207 1.85 12.92 2.72
N CYS A 208 1.67 12.46 3.97
CA CYS A 208 1.67 11.05 4.38
C CYS A 208 0.64 10.80 5.49
N ASP A 209 -0.47 10.14 5.14
CA ASP A 209 -1.60 9.93 6.05
C ASP A 209 -1.23 9.18 7.34
N SER A 210 -0.25 8.27 7.29
CA SER A 210 0.23 7.52 8.47
C SER A 210 0.75 8.42 9.59
N ASN A 211 1.32 9.59 9.28
CA ASN A 211 1.83 10.51 10.30
C ASN A 211 0.73 11.06 11.21
N ARG A 212 -0.55 11.03 10.77
CA ARG A 212 -1.70 11.35 11.61
C ARG A 212 -1.76 10.51 12.86
N LEU A 213 -1.53 9.20 12.74
CA LEU A 213 -1.57 8.31 13.90
C LEU A 213 -0.59 8.77 14.97
N TYR A 214 0.62 9.15 14.56
CA TYR A 214 1.70 9.50 15.47
C TYR A 214 1.42 10.82 16.19
N ASP A 215 0.85 11.82 15.50
CA ASP A 215 0.39 13.08 16.12
C ASP A 215 -0.69 12.84 17.19
N TYR A 216 -1.55 11.82 17.01
CA TYR A 216 -2.60 11.45 17.97
C TYR A 216 -2.17 10.38 18.99
N GLY A 217 -0.87 10.06 19.08
CA GLY A 217 -0.35 9.10 20.07
C GLY A 217 -0.62 7.62 19.76
N HIS A 218 -1.03 7.32 18.53
CA HIS A 218 -1.15 5.97 18.01
C HIS A 218 0.07 5.62 17.16
N HIS A 219 0.29 4.32 16.92
CA HIS A 219 1.43 3.88 16.11
C HIS A 219 1.08 2.71 15.20
N GLN A 220 1.77 2.65 14.06
CA GLN A 220 1.90 1.45 13.26
C GLN A 220 3.22 0.76 13.59
N HIS A 221 3.34 -0.50 13.19
CA HIS A 221 4.59 -1.22 13.20
C HIS A 221 5.10 -1.44 11.78
N ILE A 222 6.41 -1.51 11.62
CA ILE A 222 6.98 -1.97 10.37
C ILE A 222 6.66 -3.47 10.20
N ALA A 223 6.32 -3.83 8.97
CA ALA A 223 6.45 -5.19 8.48
C ALA A 223 7.74 -5.26 7.66
N PRO A 224 8.86 -5.75 8.24
CA PRO A 224 10.16 -5.70 7.57
C PRO A 224 10.18 -6.64 6.37
N TYR A 225 10.73 -6.16 5.26
CA TYR A 225 10.92 -6.93 4.04
C TYR A 225 12.27 -6.56 3.40
N PRO A 226 13.08 -7.54 2.95
CA PRO A 226 14.37 -7.24 2.34
C PRO A 226 14.19 -6.45 1.05
N PHE A 227 15.25 -5.76 0.62
CA PHE A 227 15.22 -5.09 -0.68
C PHE A 227 14.83 -6.03 -1.81
N ARG A 228 13.90 -5.58 -2.64
CA ARG A 228 13.53 -6.19 -3.90
C ARG A 228 13.36 -5.09 -4.95
N PRO A 229 13.89 -5.27 -6.18
CA PRO A 229 13.56 -4.36 -7.27
C PRO A 229 12.06 -4.36 -7.53
N SER A 230 11.39 -3.29 -7.11
CA SER A 230 9.96 -3.07 -7.29
C SER A 230 9.68 -1.57 -7.28
N PHE A 231 8.88 -1.12 -8.24
CA PHE A 231 8.67 0.29 -8.52
C PHE A 231 7.17 0.57 -8.60
N SER A 232 6.74 1.62 -7.89
CA SER A 232 5.40 2.18 -8.04
C SER A 232 5.32 3.03 -9.30
N VAL A 233 4.10 3.28 -9.77
CA VAL A 233 3.84 4.19 -10.89
C VAL A 233 3.17 5.44 -10.35
N ASP A 234 3.76 6.61 -10.54
CA ASP A 234 3.19 7.89 -10.10
C ASP A 234 3.12 8.94 -11.21
N SER A 235 3.89 8.70 -12.27
CA SER A 235 4.00 9.52 -13.46
C SER A 235 4.12 8.64 -14.71
N PRO A 236 3.89 9.21 -15.91
CA PRO A 236 4.12 8.48 -17.16
C PRO A 236 5.57 7.99 -17.35
N HIS A 237 6.55 8.63 -16.73
CA HIS A 237 7.96 8.22 -16.83
C HIS A 237 8.22 6.86 -16.15
N ASP A 238 7.49 6.57 -15.07
CA ASP A 238 7.69 5.36 -14.27
C ASP A 238 7.30 4.08 -15.04
N ILE A 239 6.45 4.20 -16.06
CA ILE A 239 6.04 3.08 -16.91
C ILE A 239 7.25 2.39 -17.53
N GLY A 240 8.20 3.16 -18.09
CA GLY A 240 9.39 2.58 -18.71
C GLY A 240 10.31 1.89 -17.71
N ILE A 241 10.37 2.39 -16.47
CA ILE A 241 11.14 1.80 -15.37
C ILE A 241 10.50 0.47 -14.96
N VAL A 242 9.19 0.48 -14.74
CA VAL A 242 8.41 -0.72 -14.38
C VAL A 242 8.50 -1.78 -15.48
N GLU A 243 8.29 -1.40 -16.75
CA GLU A 243 8.41 -2.34 -17.87
C GLU A 243 9.81 -2.94 -17.98
N ALA A 244 10.86 -2.14 -17.82
CA ALA A 244 12.23 -2.64 -17.81
C ALA A 244 12.47 -3.64 -16.67
N ALA A 245 12.00 -3.33 -15.46
CA ALA A 245 12.19 -4.17 -14.28
C ALA A 245 11.35 -5.46 -14.34
N MET A 246 10.13 -5.40 -14.86
CA MET A 246 9.23 -6.54 -15.00
C MET A 246 9.76 -7.64 -15.93
N LYS A 247 10.66 -7.33 -16.87
CA LYS A 247 11.30 -8.35 -17.73
C LYS A 247 12.09 -9.39 -16.93
N GLY A 248 12.65 -9.00 -15.79
CA GLY A 248 13.37 -9.89 -14.87
C GLY A 248 12.54 -10.40 -13.69
N ASP A 249 11.27 -9.99 -13.60
CA ASP A 249 10.40 -10.35 -12.49
C ASP A 249 9.91 -11.81 -12.63
N PRO A 250 10.13 -12.66 -11.61
CA PRO A 250 9.74 -14.07 -11.69
C PRO A 250 8.24 -14.32 -11.76
N LEU A 251 7.37 -13.32 -11.49
CA LEU A 251 5.93 -13.43 -11.68
C LEU A 251 5.47 -13.00 -13.07
N TRP A 252 6.28 -12.23 -13.80
CA TRP A 252 5.87 -11.77 -15.12
C TRP A 252 5.62 -12.95 -16.07
N GLY A 253 4.47 -12.93 -16.75
CA GLY A 253 4.01 -14.00 -17.64
C GLY A 253 3.46 -15.26 -16.95
N LYS A 254 3.34 -15.27 -15.61
CA LYS A 254 2.82 -16.42 -14.84
C LYS A 254 1.42 -16.22 -14.25
N TYR A 255 0.86 -15.02 -14.39
CA TYR A 255 -0.49 -14.65 -13.97
C TYR A 255 -1.28 -14.04 -15.13
#